data_AF-A0A074VBZ7-F1
#
_entry.id   AF-A0A074VBZ7-F1
#
_cell.length_a   1.000
_cell.length_b   1.000
_cell.length_c   1.000
_cell.angle_alpha   90.00
_cell.angle_beta   90.00
_cell.angle_gamma   90.00
#
_symmetry.space_group_name_H-M   'P 1'
#
loop_
_entity.id
_entity.type
_entity.pdbx_description
1 polymer ?
#
loop_
_entity_poly.entity_id
_entity_poly.type
_entity_poly.pdbx_seq_one_letter_code
_entity_poly.pdbx_strand_id
1 'polypeptide(L)' 'RTNHTHLNSNLARLRVEEDAKCQCGIEDEAVAHVLLRCPRWAEIRPAMEEAPGTRWGDLSYLLGGYSK' A
#
# COMPACT_ATOMS: atom_id res chain seq x y z
N ARG A 1 8.67 36.12 -13.67
CA ARG A 1 7.67 36.21 -12.57
C ARG A 1 6.47 35.35 -13.00
N THR A 2 6.38 34.11 -12.53
CA THR A 2 5.23 33.23 -12.76
C THR A 2 4.79 32.66 -11.42
N ASN A 3 3.48 32.74 -11.22
CA ASN A 3 2.77 32.61 -9.97
C ASN A 3 3.04 31.29 -9.25
N HIS A 4 3.16 31.39 -7.93
CA HIS A 4 3.11 30.29 -6.98
C HIS A 4 1.76 29.59 -7.13
N THR A 5 1.67 28.54 -7.95
CA THR A 5 0.54 27.61 -7.88
C THR A 5 0.73 26.78 -6.60
N HIS A 6 -0.02 27.18 -5.58
CA HIS A 6 -0.16 26.54 -4.27
C HIS A 6 -0.03 25.01 -4.38
N LEU A 7 1.14 24.47 -4.04
CA LEU A 7 1.36 23.02 -3.93
C LEU A 7 0.32 22.42 -2.96
N ASN A 8 -0.10 23.21 -1.97
CA ASN A 8 -1.14 22.87 -0.99
C ASN A 8 -2.54 22.61 -1.59
N SER A 9 -2.92 23.24 -2.71
CA SER A 9 -4.26 23.01 -3.29
C SER A 9 -4.36 21.69 -4.06
N ASN A 10 -3.23 21.18 -4.57
CA ASN A 10 -3.15 19.84 -5.13
C ASN A 10 -3.07 18.78 -4.03
N LEU A 11 -2.36 19.04 -2.93
CA LEU A 11 -2.35 18.15 -1.76
C LEU A 11 -3.73 17.98 -1.12
N ALA A 12 -4.55 19.03 -1.04
CA ALA A 12 -5.91 18.94 -0.48
C ALA A 12 -6.89 18.07 -1.30
N ARG A 13 -6.57 17.78 -2.57
CA ARG A 13 -7.34 16.84 -3.41
C ARG A 13 -6.98 15.38 -3.15
N LEU A 14 -5.78 15.12 -2.62
CA LEU A 14 -5.37 13.82 -2.10
C LEU A 14 -5.83 13.71 -0.65
N ARG A 15 -7.15 13.74 -0.40
CA ARG A 15 -7.73 13.29 0.88
C ARG A 15 -7.44 11.79 1.06
N VAL A 16 -6.17 11.49 1.32
CA VAL A 16 -5.69 10.26 1.91
C VAL A 16 -6.08 10.42 3.38
N GLU A 17 -7.18 9.77 3.73
CA GLU A 17 -7.70 9.53 5.08
C GLU A 17 -6.74 9.95 6.21
N GLU A 18 -7.23 10.79 7.14
CA GLU A 18 -6.49 11.22 8.34
C GLU A 18 -6.15 10.03 9.25
N ASP A 19 -6.94 8.96 9.15
CA ASP A 19 -6.61 7.68 9.74
C ASP A 19 -5.84 6.86 8.72
N ALA A 20 -4.52 6.91 8.82
CA ALA A 20 -3.64 5.92 8.22
C ALA A 20 -3.85 4.54 8.84
N LYS A 21 -5.02 4.20 9.40
CA LYS A 21 -5.35 2.94 10.06
C LYS A 21 -6.10 2.06 9.07
N CYS A 22 -5.65 0.83 8.92
CA CYS A 22 -6.42 -0.18 8.20
C CYS A 22 -7.79 -0.32 8.85
N GLN A 23 -8.86 -0.43 8.06
CA GLN A 23 -10.22 -0.72 8.57
C GLN A 23 -10.33 -2.03 9.38
N CYS A 24 -9.31 -2.88 9.33
CA CYS A 24 -9.17 -4.04 10.20
C CYS A 24 -8.79 -3.69 11.66
N GLY A 25 -8.34 -2.46 11.93
CA GLY A 25 -8.04 -1.92 13.25
C GLY A 25 -6.72 -2.37 13.88
N ILE A 26 -5.89 -3.16 13.17
CA ILE A 26 -4.71 -3.82 13.75
C ILE A 26 -3.43 -3.01 13.56
N GLU A 27 -3.19 -2.50 12.35
CA GLU A 27 -2.02 -1.69 12.00
C GLU A 27 -2.45 -0.50 11.15
N ASP A 28 -1.50 0.40 10.94
CA ASP A 28 -1.62 1.41 9.91
C ASP A 28 -1.84 0.76 8.52
N GLU A 29 -2.61 1.39 7.64
CA GLU A 29 -2.88 0.99 6.26
C GLU A 29 -1.63 1.19 5.39
N ALA A 30 -0.59 0.43 5.73
CA ALA A 30 0.59 0.27 4.93
C ALA A 30 0.35 -0.80 3.87
N VAL A 31 0.91 -0.62 2.68
CA VAL A 31 0.84 -1.61 1.60
C VAL A 31 1.34 -2.99 2.05
N ALA A 32 2.38 -3.01 2.89
CA ALA A 32 2.89 -4.23 3.53
C ALA A 32 1.83 -4.92 4.40
N HIS A 33 1.04 -4.16 5.15
CA HIS A 33 -0.04 -4.70 5.97
C HIS A 33 -1.12 -5.32 5.10
N VAL A 34 -1.62 -4.59 4.10
CA VAL A 34 -2.70 -5.03 3.21
C VAL A 34 -2.34 -6.35 2.51
N LEU A 35 -1.14 -6.43 1.94
CA LEU A 35 -0.70 -7.59 1.17
C LEU A 35 -0.34 -8.79 2.05
N LEU A 36 0.36 -8.58 3.17
CA LEU A 36 0.99 -9.68 3.91
C LEU A 36 0.25 -10.07 5.19
N ARG A 37 -0.49 -9.15 5.83
CA ARG A 37 -0.96 -9.33 7.22
C ARG A 37 -2.47 -9.11 7.41
N CYS A 38 -3.11 -8.29 6.59
CA CYS A 38 -4.47 -7.85 6.81
C CYS A 38 -5.49 -9.01 6.77
N PRO A 39 -6.19 -9.32 7.87
CA PRO A 39 -7.06 -10.50 7.94
C PRO A 39 -8.25 -10.43 6.97
N ARG A 40 -8.63 -9.23 6.55
CA ARG A 40 -9.69 -9.01 5.54
C ARG A 40 -9.38 -9.68 4.19
N TRP A 41 -8.11 -9.83 3.88
CA TRP A 41 -7.63 -10.42 2.62
C TRP A 41 -7.13 -11.85 2.79
N ALA A 42 -7.35 -12.46 3.96
CA ALA A 42 -6.85 -13.80 4.26
C ALA A 42 -7.35 -14.87 3.28
N GLU A 43 -8.57 -14.72 2.75
CA GLU A 43 -9.13 -15.66 1.77
C GLU A 43 -8.48 -15.58 0.39
N ILE A 44 -7.99 -14.40 -0.01
CA ILE A 44 -7.38 -14.14 -1.32
C ILE A 44 -5.86 -14.34 -1.25
N ARG A 45 -5.26 -14.25 -0.07
CA ARG A 45 -3.81 -14.32 0.15
C ARG A 45 -3.15 -15.58 -0.40
N PRO A 46 -3.72 -16.80 -0.30
CA PRO A 46 -3.11 -17.99 -0.89
C PRO A 46 -2.87 -17.83 -2.40
N ALA A 47 -3.82 -17.23 -3.13
CA ALA A 47 -3.66 -16.95 -4.56
C ALA A 47 -2.58 -15.89 -4.84
N MET A 48 -2.38 -14.95 -3.91
CA MET A 48 -1.33 -13.94 -4.00
C MET A 48 0.05 -14.48 -3.63
N GLU A 49 0.12 -15.56 -2.83
CA GLU A 49 1.35 -16.26 -2.43
C GLU A 49 1.89 -17.18 -3.53
N GLU A 50 1.01 -17.73 -4.38
CA GLU A 50 1.39 -18.65 -5.46
C GLU A 50 2.29 -18.00 -6.53
N ALA A 51 2.03 -16.76 -6.92
CA ALA A 51 2.81 -16.05 -7.94
C ALA A 51 4.26 -15.70 -7.51
N PRO A 52 4.51 -15.20 -6.29
CA PRO A 52 5.86 -14.84 -5.83
C PRO A 52 6.67 -16.01 -5.26
N GLY A 53 6.04 -17.09 -4.82
CA GLY A 53 6.72 -18.27 -4.29
C GLY A 53 7.74 -17.93 -3.19
N THR A 54 9.03 -18.18 -3.44
CA THR A 54 10.12 -17.91 -2.47
C THR A 54 10.35 -16.44 -2.17
N ARG A 55 9.81 -15.53 -3.00
CA ARG A 55 9.88 -14.08 -2.79
C ARG A 55 8.69 -13.51 -2.03
N TRP A 56 7.85 -14.37 -1.45
CA TRP A 56 6.80 -13.91 -0.55
C TRP A 56 7.38 -13.09 0.60
N GLY A 57 6.75 -11.96 0.91
CA GLY A 57 7.25 -11.01 1.90
C GLY A 57 8.24 -9.96 1.38
N ASP A 58 8.80 -10.14 0.17
CA ASP A 58 9.54 -9.06 -0.51
C ASP A 58 8.54 -8.06 -1.11
N LEU A 59 8.27 -7.00 -0.36
CA LEU A 59 7.34 -5.95 -0.76
C LEU A 59 7.75 -5.29 -2.09
N SER A 60 9.04 -5.10 -2.33
CA SER A 60 9.50 -4.49 -3.58
C SER A 60 9.14 -5.37 -4.76
N TYR A 61 9.41 -6.67 -4.65
CA TYR A 61 9.07 -7.65 -5.69
C TYR A 61 7.55 -7.77 -5.90
N LEU A 62 6.76 -7.82 -4.82
CA LEU A 62 5.30 -7.90 -4.90
C LEU A 62 4.67 -6.67 -5.57
N LEU A 63 5.33 -5.52 -5.48
CA LEU A 63 4.91 -4.28 -6.15
C LEU A 63 5.49 -4.12 -7.56
N GLY A 64 6.11 -5.17 -8.11
CA GLY A 64 6.71 -5.13 -9.45
C GLY A 64 8.01 -4.33 -9.50
N GLY A 65 8.65 -4.11 -8.35
CA GLY A 65 9.98 -3.55 -8.25
C GLY A 65 10.96 -4.44 -9.02
N TYR A 66 11.68 -3.84 -9.96
CA TYR A 66 12.70 -4.52 -10.75
C TYR A 66 13.80 -5.06 -9.84
N SER A 67 13.87 -6.39 -9.68
CA SER A 67 15.11 -7.05 -9.27
C SER A 67 15.98 -7.22 -10.52
N LYS A 68 17.18 -6.62 -10.51
CA LYS A 68 18.19 -6.81 -11.56
C LYS A 68 18.60 -8.27 -11.70
#